data_AF-A0A7S3KP68-F1
#
_entry.id   AF-A0A7S3KP68-F1
#
_cell.length_a   1.000
_cell.length_b   1.000
_cell.length_c   1.000
_cell.angle_alpha   90.00
_cell.angle_beta   90.00
_cell.angle_gamma   90.00
#
_symmetry.space_group_name_H-M   'P 1'
#
loop_
_entity.id
_entity.type
_entity.pdbx_description
1 polymer ?
#
loop_
_entity_poly.entity_id
_entity_poly.type
_entity_poly.pdbx_seq_one_letter_code
_entity_poly.pdbx_strand_id
1 'polypeptide(L)'
;FNPDVKDFDHENSALLWEIEPKREDWERIYYFSKFALQLNNLTPELKKKIAPTDCRFRPDQRALENGDLTVANSEKHRLEEKQRDSRKKRTEEGIEWVPNYFEKYHDEYTDLDEYRYC
;
A
#
# COMPACT_ATOMS: atom_id res chain seq x y z
N PHE A 1 0.13 -23.39 -6.82
CA PHE A 1 0.22 -24.57 -7.68
C PHE A 1 -0.98 -25.41 -7.36
N ASN A 2 -2.09 -25.16 -8.08
CA ASN A 2 -3.21 -26.06 -8.04
C ASN A 2 -2.93 -27.13 -9.11
N PRO A 3 -2.63 -28.38 -8.73
CA PRO A 3 -2.29 -29.43 -9.68
C PRO A 3 -3.49 -29.85 -10.55
N ASP A 4 -4.70 -29.35 -10.28
CA ASP A 4 -5.92 -29.70 -10.99
C ASP A 4 -6.30 -28.76 -12.15
N VAL A 5 -5.45 -27.79 -12.51
CA VAL A 5 -5.65 -27.04 -13.77
C VAL A 5 -5.25 -27.97 -14.91
N LYS A 6 -6.23 -28.68 -15.47
CA LYS A 6 -6.07 -29.37 -16.76
C LYS A 6 -5.59 -28.34 -17.78
N ASP A 7 -4.51 -28.65 -18.49
CA ASP A 7 -4.08 -27.89 -19.66
C ASP A 7 -5.27 -27.73 -20.60
N PHE A 8 -5.80 -26.51 -20.69
CA PHE A 8 -6.75 -26.08 -21.73
C PHE A 8 -5.97 -25.79 -23.02
N ASP A 9 -5.08 -26.70 -23.39
CA ASP A 9 -4.27 -26.58 -24.60
C ASP A 9 -5.14 -27.04 -25.78
N HIS A 10 -6.03 -26.15 -26.21
CA HIS A 10 -6.69 -26.24 -27.49
C HIS A 10 -5.71 -25.76 -28.56
N GLU A 11 -5.81 -26.27 -29.80
CA GLU A 11 -4.89 -25.94 -30.91
C GLU A 11 -4.77 -24.43 -31.23
N ASN A 12 -5.60 -23.57 -30.65
CA ASN A 12 -5.57 -22.11 -30.78
C ASN A 12 -5.43 -21.36 -29.44
N SER A 13 -4.98 -22.02 -28.37
CA SER A 13 -4.70 -21.37 -27.08
C SER A 13 -3.41 -20.54 -27.17
N ALA A 14 -3.41 -19.38 -26.50
CA ALA A 14 -2.23 -18.52 -26.38
C ALA A 14 -2.06 -18.09 -24.91
N LEU A 15 -0.83 -18.16 -24.40
CA LEU A 15 -0.53 -17.69 -23.05
C LEU A 15 -0.66 -16.16 -22.99
N LEU A 16 -1.66 -15.66 -22.26
CA LEU A 16 -1.88 -14.22 -22.08
C LEU A 16 -1.10 -13.64 -20.90
N TRP A 17 -0.98 -14.42 -19.82
CA TRP A 17 -0.31 -14.00 -18.60
C TRP A 17 0.04 -15.22 -17.75
N GLU A 18 1.18 -15.15 -17.08
CA GLU A 18 1.62 -16.13 -16.08
C GLU A 18 2.07 -15.40 -14.81
N ILE A 19 1.84 -16.02 -13.65
CA ILE A 19 2.30 -15.52 -12.37
C ILE A 19 3.80 -15.75 -12.19
N GLU A 20 4.51 -14.77 -11.63
CA GLU A 20 5.92 -14.94 -11.25
C GLU A 20 6.12 -16.10 -10.27
N PRO A 21 7.14 -16.95 -10.47
CA PRO A 21 7.46 -18.04 -9.56
C PRO A 21 7.73 -17.54 -8.14
N LYS A 22 7.28 -18.36 -7.18
CA LYS A 22 7.51 -18.14 -5.75
C LYS A 22 9.01 -18.14 -5.45
N ARG A 23 9.43 -17.29 -4.51
CA ARG A 23 10.79 -17.34 -3.96
C ARG A 23 10.89 -18.41 -2.88
N GLU A 24 12.09 -18.92 -2.65
CA GLU A 24 12.34 -19.95 -1.62
C GLU A 24 12.05 -19.44 -0.18
N ASP A 25 12.23 -18.15 0.08
CA ASP A 25 12.14 -17.53 1.41
C ASP A 25 10.79 -16.88 1.72
N TRP A 26 9.83 -16.94 0.79
CA TRP A 26 8.59 -16.16 0.85
C TRP A 26 7.77 -16.37 2.13
N GLU A 27 7.72 -17.60 2.69
CA GLU A 27 6.97 -17.91 3.92
C GLU A 27 7.50 -17.17 5.15
N ARG A 28 8.80 -16.84 5.14
CA ARG A 28 9.46 -16.10 6.23
C ARG A 28 9.23 -14.60 6.13
N ILE A 29 8.76 -14.12 4.98
CA ILE A 29 8.61 -12.69 4.66
C ILE A 29 7.19 -12.44 4.17
N TYR A 30 6.22 -12.86 4.98
CA TYR A 30 4.79 -12.58 4.79
C TYR A 30 4.22 -13.03 3.42
N TYR A 31 4.83 -14.05 2.79
CA TYR A 31 4.47 -14.56 1.46
C TYR A 31 4.52 -13.50 0.36
N PHE A 32 5.36 -12.47 0.53
CA PHE A 32 5.47 -11.40 -0.44
C PHE A 32 6.08 -11.84 -1.77
N SER A 33 5.52 -11.30 -2.86
CA SER A 33 6.12 -11.40 -4.19
C SER A 33 7.40 -10.56 -4.26
N LYS A 34 8.24 -10.84 -5.28
CA LYS A 34 9.43 -10.00 -5.57
C LYS A 34 9.05 -8.52 -5.71
N PHE A 35 7.89 -8.24 -6.33
CA PHE A 35 7.37 -6.88 -6.50
C PHE A 35 6.99 -6.25 -5.15
N ALA A 36 6.24 -6.98 -4.31
CA ALA A 36 5.80 -6.47 -3.01
C ALA A 36 6.98 -6.11 -2.08
N LEU A 37 8.06 -6.91 -2.10
CA LEU A 37 9.29 -6.63 -1.34
C LEU A 37 9.94 -5.28 -1.70
N GLN A 38 9.75 -4.79 -2.93
CA GLN A 38 10.35 -3.55 -3.39
C GLN A 38 9.50 -2.32 -3.03
N LEU A 39 8.22 -2.48 -2.73
CA LEU A 39 7.28 -1.37 -2.53
C LEU A 39 7.73 -0.42 -1.40
N ASN A 40 8.26 -0.97 -0.30
CA ASN A 40 8.66 -0.19 0.87
C ASN A 40 10.16 0.17 0.89
N ASN A 41 10.91 -0.14 -0.16
CA ASN A 41 12.33 0.21 -0.24
C ASN A 41 12.51 1.74 -0.32
N LEU A 42 13.36 2.30 0.55
CA LEU A 42 13.61 3.73 0.65
C LEU A 42 15.09 4.02 0.42
N THR A 43 15.46 4.35 -0.80
CA THR A 43 16.83 4.71 -1.13
C THR A 43 17.18 6.15 -0.71
N PRO A 44 18.46 6.47 -0.47
CA PRO A 44 18.88 7.85 -0.17
C PRO A 44 18.49 8.87 -1.23
N GLU A 45 18.45 8.47 -2.50
CA GLU A 45 18.05 9.30 -3.64
C GLU A 45 16.55 9.56 -3.63
N LEU A 46 15.75 8.50 -3.37
CA LEU A 46 14.30 8.61 -3.31
C LEU A 46 13.86 9.47 -2.13
N LYS A 47 14.52 9.34 -0.97
CA LYS A 47 14.27 10.14 0.24
C LYS A 47 14.33 11.65 0.00
N LYS A 48 15.11 12.11 -0.99
CA LYS A 48 15.22 13.53 -1.35
C LYS A 48 14.09 14.04 -2.25
N LYS A 49 13.26 13.15 -2.82
CA LYS A 49 12.29 13.47 -3.87
C LYS A 49 10.83 13.27 -3.45
N ILE A 50 10.55 12.38 -2.50
CA ILE A 50 9.18 12.01 -2.11
C ILE A 50 8.62 12.92 -1.01
N ALA A 51 7.29 13.06 -0.98
CA ALA A 51 6.60 13.87 0.02
C ALA A 51 6.77 13.29 1.44
N PRO A 52 6.75 14.13 2.50
CA PRO A 52 6.80 13.65 3.89
C PRO A 52 5.67 12.68 4.27
N THR A 53 4.59 12.64 3.48
CA THR A 53 3.43 11.77 3.67
C THR A 53 3.58 10.40 2.99
N ASP A 54 4.67 10.14 2.26
CA ASP A 54 4.92 8.83 1.65
C ASP A 54 5.05 7.74 2.73
N CYS A 55 4.42 6.59 2.50
CA CYS A 55 4.35 5.54 3.51
C CYS A 55 5.71 4.95 3.89
N ARG A 56 6.74 5.08 3.05
CA ARG A 56 8.11 4.63 3.36
C ARG A 56 8.71 5.33 4.57
N PHE A 57 8.19 6.49 4.94
CA PHE A 57 8.57 7.24 6.14
C PHE A 57 7.79 6.82 7.40
N ARG A 58 6.84 5.89 7.32
CA ARG A 58 6.11 5.40 8.50
C ARG A 58 7.04 4.63 9.44
N PRO A 59 7.32 5.14 10.65
CA PRO A 59 8.29 4.55 11.56
C PRO A 59 7.84 3.20 12.12
N ASP A 60 6.54 3.00 12.32
CA ASP A 60 5.96 1.74 12.78
C ASP A 60 6.17 0.61 11.77
N GLN A 61 5.89 0.88 10.49
CA GLN A 61 6.10 -0.07 9.41
C GLN A 61 7.60 -0.38 9.20
N ARG A 62 8.47 0.63 9.28
CA ARG A 62 9.92 0.43 9.16
C ARG A 62 10.50 -0.40 10.31
N ALA A 63 10.06 -0.13 11.55
CA ALA A 63 10.48 -0.90 12.71
C ALA A 63 10.07 -2.37 12.58
N LEU A 64 8.84 -2.63 12.13
CA LEU A 64 8.35 -4.00 11.89
C LEU A 64 9.19 -4.73 10.83
N GLU A 65 9.51 -4.06 9.73
CA GLU A 65 10.35 -4.62 8.66
C GLU A 65 11.77 -4.95 9.15
N ASN A 66 12.31 -4.15 10.08
CA ASN A 66 13.60 -4.40 10.74
C ASN A 66 13.53 -5.43 11.88
N GLY A 67 12.35 -5.98 12.17
CA GLY A 67 12.13 -6.97 13.23
C GLY A 67 11.99 -6.39 14.66
N ASP A 68 11.91 -5.07 14.81
CA ASP A 68 11.73 -4.42 16.11
C ASP A 68 10.23 -4.25 16.43
N LEU A 69 9.64 -5.32 16.97
CA LEU A 69 8.22 -5.36 17.33
C LEU A 69 7.85 -4.36 18.43
N THR A 70 8.77 -4.09 19.36
CA THR A 70 8.53 -3.18 20.47
C THR A 70 8.39 -1.75 19.96
N VAL A 71 9.34 -1.30 19.13
CA VAL A 71 9.29 0.04 18.52
C VAL A 71 8.11 0.14 17.56
N ALA A 72 7.84 -0.90 16.76
CA ALA A 72 6.70 -0.90 15.84
C ALA A 72 5.37 -0.66 16.55
N ASN A 73 5.12 -1.38 17.65
CA ASN A 73 3.89 -1.24 18.42
C ASN A 73 3.75 0.14 19.08
N SER A 74 4.85 0.66 19.65
CA SER A 74 4.88 1.99 20.26
C SER A 74 4.60 3.10 19.24
N GLU A 75 5.28 3.06 18.09
CA GLU A 75 5.11 4.04 17.02
C GLU A 75 3.73 3.95 16.37
N LYS A 76 3.17 2.74 16.22
CA LYS A 76 1.79 2.55 15.76
C LYS A 76 0.82 3.27 16.68
N HIS A 77 0.90 3.03 17.99
CA HIS A 77 0.03 3.67 18.96
C HIS A 77 0.15 5.20 18.90
N ARG A 78 1.38 5.72 18.87
CA ARG A 78 1.67 7.16 18.78
C ARG A 78 1.05 7.80 17.52
N LEU A 79 1.16 7.15 16.36
CA LEU A 79 0.61 7.66 15.09
C LEU A 79 -0.91 7.65 15.08
N GLU A 80 -1.53 6.57 15.55
CA GLU A 80 -2.98 6.44 15.61
C GLU A 80 -3.62 7.45 16.59
N GLU A 81 -3.03 7.66 17.78
CA GLU A 81 -3.49 8.71 18.70
C GLU A 81 -3.37 10.10 18.08
N LYS A 82 -2.23 10.39 17.44
CA LYS A 82 -2.05 11.68 16.73
C LYS A 82 -3.12 11.88 15.64
N GLN A 83 -3.48 10.83 14.91
CA GLN A 83 -4.52 10.88 13.89
C GLN A 83 -5.91 11.11 14.52
N ARG A 84 -6.22 10.42 15.63
CA ARG A 84 -7.46 10.61 16.40
C ARG A 84 -7.60 12.03 16.92
N ASP A 85 -6.56 12.58 17.53
CA ASP A 85 -6.55 13.95 18.05
C ASP A 85 -6.71 14.98 16.94
N SER A 86 -6.01 14.79 15.82
CA SER A 86 -6.12 15.69 14.66
C SER A 86 -7.53 15.68 14.07
N ARG A 87 -8.19 14.50 14.04
CA ARG A 87 -9.58 14.38 13.61
C ARG A 87 -10.53 15.08 14.57
N LYS A 88 -10.35 14.88 15.89
CA LYS A 88 -11.17 15.52 16.93
C LYS A 88 -11.11 17.05 16.83
N LYS A 89 -9.90 17.62 16.73
CA LYS A 89 -9.71 19.06 16.56
C LYS A 89 -10.41 19.61 15.32
N ARG A 90 -10.26 18.95 14.16
CA ARG A 90 -10.95 19.35 12.93
C ARG A 90 -12.48 19.36 13.10
N THR A 91 -13.03 18.35 13.76
CA THR A 91 -14.47 18.28 14.04
C THR A 91 -14.93 19.40 14.98
N GLU A 92 -14.17 19.69 16.05
CA GLU A 92 -14.46 20.79 16.99
C GLU A 92 -14.39 22.16 16.32
N GLU A 93 -13.48 22.33 15.36
CA GLU A 93 -13.30 23.56 14.58
C GLU A 93 -14.25 23.67 13.37
N GLY A 94 -15.04 22.62 13.07
CA GLY A 94 -15.91 22.57 11.89
C GLY A 94 -15.17 22.52 10.56
N ILE A 95 -13.90 22.10 10.55
CA ILE A 95 -13.06 22.03 9.35
C ILE A 95 -13.28 20.69 8.65
N GLU A 96 -13.72 20.75 7.39
CA GLU A 96 -13.79 19.58 6.52
C GLU A 96 -12.39 19.14 6.07
N TRP A 97 -12.13 17.83 6.10
CA TRP A 97 -10.88 17.28 5.60
C TRP A 97 -10.94 17.11 4.07
N VAL A 98 -9.92 17.62 3.38
CA VAL A 98 -9.80 17.52 1.91
C VAL A 98 -8.48 16.80 1.56
N PRO A 99 -8.49 15.81 0.65
CA PRO A 99 -7.27 15.18 0.15
C PRO A 99 -6.43 16.16 -0.68
N ASN A 100 -5.09 16.05 -0.59
CA ASN A 100 -4.18 17.00 -1.25
C ASN A 100 -3.96 16.73 -2.75
N TYR A 101 -4.13 15.49 -3.21
CA TYR A 101 -3.74 15.06 -4.56
C TYR A 101 -4.90 14.50 -5.38
N PHE A 102 -6.09 14.46 -4.79
CA PHE A 102 -7.28 13.91 -5.42
C PHE A 102 -8.48 14.77 -5.07
N GLU A 103 -9.43 14.83 -5.99
CA GLU A 103 -10.72 15.47 -5.78
C GLU A 103 -11.87 14.52 -6.12
N LYS A 104 -12.99 14.70 -5.43
CA LYS A 104 -14.22 13.96 -5.74
C LYS A 104 -14.76 14.43 -7.10
N TYR A 105 -15.16 13.50 -7.93
CA TYR A 105 -15.69 13.73 -9.27
C TYR A 105 -16.77 12.70 -9.58
N HIS A 106 -17.78 13.09 -10.35
CA HIS A 106 -18.84 12.19 -10.80
C HIS A 106 -18.55 11.76 -12.24
N ASP A 107 -18.34 10.47 -12.47
CA ASP A 107 -17.99 9.93 -13.79
C ASP A 107 -19.25 9.75 -14.66
N GLU A 108 -19.29 10.44 -15.80
CA GLU A 108 -20.43 10.43 -16.72
C GLU A 108 -20.63 9.08 -17.47
N TYR A 109 -19.60 8.24 -17.54
CA TYR A 109 -19.66 6.94 -18.22
C TYR A 109 -20.10 5.82 -17.27
N THR A 110 -19.67 5.88 -16.00
CA THR A 110 -20.00 4.87 -15.00
C THR A 110 -21.17 5.26 -14.09
N ASP A 111 -21.55 6.55 -14.05
CA ASP A 111 -22.54 7.12 -13.13
C ASP A 111 -22.15 6.94 -11.65
N LEU A 112 -20.84 6.95 -11.35
CA LEU A 112 -20.28 6.75 -10.02
C LEU A 112 -19.52 7.98 -9.51
N ASP A 113 -19.58 8.21 -8.21
CA ASP A 113 -18.72 9.19 -7.53
C ASP A 113 -17.34 8.57 -7.26
N GLU A 114 -16.31 9.11 -7.91
CA GLU A 114 -14.93 8.65 -7.88
C GLU A 114 -13.96 9.73 -7.37
N TYR A 115 -12.68 9.36 -7.21
CA TYR A 115 -11.60 10.30 -6.95
C TYR A 115 -10.67 10.37 -8.15
N ARG A 116 -10.51 11.56 -8.73
CA ARG A 116 -9.54 11.79 -9.80
C ARG A 116 -8.31 12.51 -9.28
N TYR A 117 -7.16 12.21 -9.87
CA TYR A 117 -5.91 12.90 -9.58
C TYR A 117 -6.00 14.35 -10.09
N CYS A 118 -5.57 15.30 -9.24
CA CYS A 118 -5.55 16.75 -9.53
C CYS A 118 -4.29 17.19 -10.28
#